data_AF-A0AAV5YAK4-F1
#
_entry.id   AF-A0AAV5YAK4-F1
#
_cell.length_a   1.000
_cell.length_b   1.000
_cell.length_c   1.000
_cell.angle_alpha   90.00
_cell.angle_beta   90.00
_cell.angle_gamma   90.00
#
_symmetry.space_group_name_H-M   'P 1'
#
loop_
_entity.id
_entity.type
_entity.pdbx_description
1 polymer ?
#
loop_
_entity_poly.entity_id
_entity_poly.type
_entity_poly.pdbx_seq_one_letter_code
_entity_poly.pdbx_strand_id
1 'polypeptide(L)'
;MDVTRRHLLLQGLAAGAVLALPHRALAVAPAGATKVALVIGNGRYKDGPLRNPANDARAIGAALAPLGFAVTVKTDVGRAEMTAAVQAHVAELARGKAVGVFYYAGHGVQLAWRNYMLPVDATIEAVGDIPTQGVEVAGLLDGLGRAANALNVIILDACRDNPFGSLAGLDQRGLSQMDAPRNTLLAYATSPGNVASDGAGANGLYTEHLLREIPAKDAKVEDVFKRVRLGVRRQSNGAQVPWESTSLEEDFYFVPPARAVEPSEAERERRFADELALWETAQGAGDPAPLEAYLRRHPSGRFAELAQLQLDRLLALRGERKMPIASAEGNPFTRGSAAANTAWRVGDSYTYRVMDRLAGAEERPAAFTVIEVTEHEVRFGNGMAMDLLGNTLRRPGGRVYTPNQLEPVEYAVGKRWRTEFRINTPKGAEGTTTMDLRIAARESVTVPAGTFNAFRIEARGVFSDQVHRHAEETLMKKWSAPDRLRLPVALDEIRQRGGRNGRTTLSRRWELVAYHEA
;
A
#
# COMPACT_ATOMS: atom_id res chain seq x y z
N MET A 1 -73.87 2.22 -15.46
CA MET A 1 -74.11 1.15 -16.43
C MET A 1 -73.28 1.48 -17.64
N ASP A 2 -72.04 1.02 -17.66
CA ASP A 2 -71.58 -0.24 -18.27
C ASP A 2 -70.86 0.13 -19.58
N VAL A 3 -69.53 0.21 -19.62
CA VAL A 3 -68.55 -0.90 -19.60
C VAL A 3 -68.41 -1.54 -20.98
N THR A 4 -67.28 -1.19 -21.64
CA THR A 4 -66.40 -2.07 -22.44
C THR A 4 -66.84 -2.49 -23.85
N ARG A 5 -65.97 -2.80 -24.83
CA ARG A 5 -64.53 -3.15 -24.89
C ARG A 5 -64.04 -3.23 -26.36
N ARG A 6 -62.71 -3.05 -26.54
CA ARG A 6 -61.79 -3.67 -27.55
C ARG A 6 -61.90 -3.21 -29.03
N HIS A 7 -60.84 -3.11 -29.83
CA HIS A 7 -59.36 -3.22 -29.70
C HIS A 7 -58.74 -2.76 -31.05
N LEU A 8 -57.39 -2.67 -31.07
CA LEU A 8 -56.44 -2.50 -32.21
C LEU A 8 -56.01 -1.05 -32.41
N LEU A 9 -54.74 -0.68 -32.56
CA LEU A 9 -53.44 -1.33 -32.74
C LEU A 9 -52.46 -0.16 -32.65
N LEU A 10 -51.30 -0.31 -32.01
CA LEU A 10 -50.12 0.47 -32.36
C LEU A 10 -48.89 -0.23 -31.79
N GLN A 11 -48.15 -0.83 -32.71
CA GLN A 11 -46.76 -1.19 -32.53
C GLN A 11 -45.93 0.10 -32.50
N GLY A 12 -45.15 0.30 -31.45
CA GLY A 12 -44.15 1.36 -31.33
C GLY A 12 -42.88 0.80 -30.72
N LEU A 13 -41.80 0.81 -31.51
CA LEU A 13 -40.44 0.41 -31.16
C LEU A 13 -39.97 1.11 -29.87
N ALA A 14 -39.71 0.33 -28.82
CA ALA A 14 -38.92 0.79 -27.68
C ALA A 14 -37.44 0.45 -27.94
N ALA A 15 -36.70 1.41 -28.49
CA ALA A 15 -35.25 1.36 -28.51
C ALA A 15 -34.73 1.35 -27.06
N GLY A 16 -34.10 0.25 -26.66
CA GLY A 16 -33.49 0.10 -25.35
C GLY A 16 -32.31 1.06 -25.19
N ALA A 17 -32.51 2.13 -24.42
CA ALA A 17 -31.41 2.97 -23.97
C ALA A 17 -30.55 2.17 -22.98
N VAL A 18 -29.38 1.73 -23.43
CA VAL A 18 -28.31 1.25 -22.55
C VAL A 18 -27.84 2.45 -21.73
N LEU A 19 -28.19 2.45 -20.45
CA LEU A 19 -27.69 3.43 -19.47
C LEU A 19 -26.19 3.22 -19.29
N ALA A 20 -25.39 3.99 -20.03
CA ALA A 20 -23.96 4.13 -19.77
C ALA A 20 -23.79 4.80 -18.40
N LEU A 21 -23.35 4.03 -17.41
CA LEU A 21 -22.87 4.58 -16.15
C LEU A 21 -21.68 5.52 -16.44
N PRO A 22 -21.53 6.64 -15.71
CA PRO A 22 -20.40 7.53 -15.92
C PRO A 22 -19.11 6.80 -15.55
N HIS A 23 -18.37 6.36 -16.56
CA HIS A 23 -17.02 5.85 -16.41
C HIS A 23 -16.13 6.98 -15.87
N ARG A 24 -15.55 6.79 -14.69
CA ARG A 24 -14.44 7.62 -14.24
C ARG A 24 -13.28 7.37 -15.19
N ALA A 25 -12.90 8.37 -15.97
CA ALA A 25 -11.65 8.33 -16.70
C ALA A 25 -10.51 8.09 -15.69
N LEU A 26 -9.65 7.09 -15.97
CA LEU A 26 -8.36 6.96 -15.30
C LEU A 26 -7.62 8.28 -15.49
N ALA A 27 -7.49 9.06 -14.42
CA ALA A 27 -6.67 10.26 -14.43
C ALA A 27 -5.21 9.81 -14.43
N VAL A 28 -4.68 9.55 -15.62
CA VAL A 28 -3.24 9.57 -15.85
C VAL A 28 -2.80 11.00 -15.56
N ALA A 29 -1.68 11.18 -14.84
CA ALA A 29 -1.06 12.50 -14.67
C ALA A 29 -1.12 13.26 -16.01
N PRO A 30 -1.59 14.52 -16.02
CA PRO A 30 -2.00 15.19 -17.25
C PRO A 30 -0.88 15.11 -18.27
N ALA A 31 -1.21 14.64 -19.48
CA ALA A 31 -0.30 14.70 -20.62
C ALA A 31 0.21 16.15 -20.75
N GLY A 32 1.52 16.35 -20.54
CA GLY A 32 2.15 17.67 -20.53
C GLY A 32 2.58 18.23 -19.17
N ALA A 33 2.46 17.48 -18.06
CA ALA A 33 3.10 17.89 -16.81
C ALA A 33 4.64 17.91 -16.95
N THR A 34 5.27 19.02 -16.62
CA THR A 34 6.74 19.12 -16.57
C THR A 34 7.28 18.08 -15.59
N LYS A 35 8.19 17.22 -16.05
CA LYS A 35 8.86 16.23 -15.20
C LYS A 35 10.24 16.75 -14.84
N VAL A 36 10.53 16.86 -13.54
CA VAL A 36 11.80 17.40 -13.04
C VAL A 36 12.40 16.40 -12.07
N ALA A 37 13.69 16.14 -12.20
CA ALA A 37 14.40 15.25 -11.28
C ALA A 37 15.64 15.93 -10.70
N LEU A 38 15.83 15.81 -9.39
CA LEU A 38 17.10 16.10 -8.71
C LEU A 38 17.67 14.79 -8.21
N VAL A 39 18.89 14.47 -8.64
CA VAL A 39 19.57 13.21 -8.34
C VAL A 39 20.92 13.54 -7.73
N ILE A 40 21.13 13.17 -6.46
CA ILE A 40 22.34 13.47 -5.70
C ILE A 40 23.02 12.16 -5.29
N GLY A 41 24.32 12.06 -5.55
CA GLY A 41 25.14 10.91 -5.16
C GLY A 41 26.42 11.35 -4.46
N ASN A 42 26.48 11.23 -3.14
CA ASN A 42 27.65 11.59 -2.34
C ASN A 42 28.35 10.33 -1.85
N GLY A 43 29.62 10.14 -2.21
CA GLY A 43 30.43 9.00 -1.78
C GLY A 43 31.84 9.37 -1.33
N ARG A 44 32.39 10.50 -1.77
CA ARG A 44 33.75 10.95 -1.44
C ARG A 44 33.83 11.67 -0.09
N TYR A 45 33.30 11.04 0.95
CA TYR A 45 33.44 11.51 2.32
C TYR A 45 34.89 11.41 2.79
N LYS A 46 35.31 12.35 3.64
CA LYS A 46 36.61 12.27 4.32
C LYS A 46 36.68 11.02 5.21
N ASP A 47 35.61 10.78 5.97
CA ASP A 47 35.47 9.63 6.88
C ASP A 47 34.38 8.69 6.34
N GLY A 48 34.70 7.39 6.24
CA GLY A 48 33.79 6.37 5.71
C GLY A 48 33.37 6.57 4.25
N PRO A 49 34.28 6.63 3.26
CA PRO A 49 33.90 6.80 1.86
C PRO A 49 33.02 5.64 1.34
N LEU A 50 32.06 5.96 0.48
CA LEU A 50 31.17 5.00 -0.17
C LEU A 50 31.53 4.85 -1.65
N ARG A 51 31.50 3.62 -2.15
CA ARG A 51 32.00 3.30 -3.50
C ARG A 51 31.02 3.72 -4.61
N ASN A 52 29.73 3.49 -4.39
CA ASN A 52 28.72 3.47 -5.46
C ASN A 52 27.81 4.72 -5.60
N PRO A 53 27.61 5.61 -4.61
CA PRO A 53 26.63 6.70 -4.72
C PRO A 53 26.74 7.60 -5.96
N ALA A 54 27.97 7.96 -6.36
CA ALA A 54 28.17 8.79 -7.55
C ALA A 54 27.83 8.04 -8.86
N ASN A 55 28.02 6.72 -8.90
CA ASN A 55 27.62 5.88 -10.03
C ASN A 55 26.10 5.70 -10.03
N ASP A 56 25.52 5.44 -8.87
CA ASP A 56 24.08 5.29 -8.68
C ASP A 56 23.32 6.52 -9.19
N ALA A 57 23.75 7.72 -8.76
CA ALA A 57 23.17 8.98 -9.21
C ALA A 57 23.27 9.20 -10.72
N ARG A 58 24.41 8.85 -11.34
CA ARG A 58 24.55 8.96 -12.81
C ARG A 58 23.64 7.96 -13.52
N ALA A 59 23.55 6.73 -13.03
CA ALA A 59 22.74 5.68 -13.63
C ALA A 59 21.24 6.01 -13.55
N ILE A 60 20.76 6.47 -12.39
CA ILE A 60 19.38 6.91 -12.20
C ILE A 60 19.07 8.13 -13.08
N GLY A 61 19.98 9.10 -13.13
CA GLY A 61 19.80 10.26 -14.00
C GLY A 61 19.69 9.87 -15.49
N ALA A 62 20.55 8.95 -15.95
CA ALA A 62 20.52 8.42 -17.30
C ALA A 62 19.25 7.60 -17.59
N ALA A 63 18.69 6.91 -16.60
CA ALA A 63 17.44 6.16 -16.73
C ALA A 63 16.20 7.07 -16.80
N LEU A 64 16.19 8.20 -16.07
CA LEU A 64 15.06 9.13 -16.03
C LEU A 64 15.00 10.08 -17.24
N ALA A 65 16.15 10.51 -17.77
CA ALA A 65 16.23 11.43 -18.90
C ALA A 65 15.40 10.98 -20.14
N PRO A 66 15.51 9.74 -20.65
CA PRO A 66 14.72 9.30 -21.80
C PRO A 66 13.21 9.19 -21.49
N LEU A 67 12.81 9.26 -20.22
CA LEU A 67 11.40 9.24 -19.79
C LEU A 67 10.78 10.65 -19.72
N GLY A 68 11.52 11.66 -20.20
CA GLY A 68 11.08 13.04 -20.31
C GLY A 68 11.34 13.90 -19.07
N PHE A 69 12.16 13.43 -18.13
CA PHE A 69 12.57 14.24 -16.99
C PHE A 69 13.67 15.24 -17.37
N ALA A 70 13.51 16.49 -16.95
CA ALA A 70 14.62 17.44 -16.83
C ALA A 70 15.45 17.07 -15.59
N VAL A 71 16.55 16.35 -15.80
CA VAL A 71 17.36 15.79 -14.72
C VAL A 71 18.53 16.71 -14.36
N THR A 72 18.63 17.07 -13.09
CA THR A 72 19.84 17.67 -12.49
C THR A 72 20.56 16.60 -11.68
N VAL A 73 21.75 16.20 -12.13
CA VAL A 73 22.62 15.26 -11.39
C VAL A 73 23.70 16.03 -10.65
N LYS A 74 23.89 15.73 -9.37
CA LYS A 74 24.96 16.26 -8.51
C LYS A 74 25.70 15.09 -7.89
N THR A 75 27.02 15.14 -7.88
CA THR A 75 27.85 14.11 -7.23
C THR A 75 28.89 14.73 -6.34
N ASP A 76 29.07 14.16 -5.15
CA ASP A 76 30.08 14.58 -4.17
C ASP A 76 30.02 16.07 -3.84
N VAL A 77 28.80 16.55 -3.53
CA VAL A 77 28.54 17.98 -3.27
C VAL A 77 28.64 18.32 -1.79
N GLY A 78 29.18 19.50 -1.51
CA GLY A 78 29.21 20.09 -0.18
C GLY A 78 27.87 20.68 0.26
N ARG A 79 27.75 21.07 1.52
CA ARG A 79 26.46 21.45 2.14
C ARG A 79 25.77 22.60 1.44
N ALA A 80 26.52 23.64 1.10
CA ALA A 80 25.98 24.84 0.46
C ALA A 80 25.38 24.51 -0.92
N GLU A 81 26.10 23.75 -1.74
CA GLU A 81 25.62 23.32 -3.06
C GLU A 81 24.43 22.36 -2.95
N MET A 82 24.50 21.40 -2.02
CA MET A 82 23.40 20.47 -1.78
C MET A 82 22.10 21.19 -1.37
N THR A 83 22.21 22.14 -0.45
CA THR A 83 21.07 22.95 0.01
C THR A 83 20.51 23.80 -1.11
N ALA A 84 21.37 24.45 -1.90
CA ALA A 84 20.96 25.26 -3.05
C ALA A 84 20.26 24.41 -4.12
N ALA A 85 20.77 23.20 -4.39
CA ALA A 85 20.16 22.28 -5.34
C ALA A 85 18.75 21.85 -4.90
N VAL A 86 18.57 21.50 -3.62
CA VAL A 86 17.26 21.16 -3.04
C VAL A 86 16.29 22.34 -3.15
N GLN A 87 16.73 23.54 -2.78
CA GLN A 87 15.89 24.74 -2.87
C GLN A 87 15.51 25.07 -4.31
N ALA A 88 16.45 24.96 -5.25
CA ALA A 88 16.20 25.17 -6.67
C ALA A 88 15.20 24.15 -7.23
N HIS A 89 15.31 22.88 -6.83
CA HIS A 89 14.38 21.83 -7.22
C HIS A 89 12.96 22.11 -6.71
N VAL A 90 12.80 22.45 -5.44
CA VAL A 90 11.49 22.83 -4.87
C VAL A 90 10.91 24.05 -5.57
N ALA A 91 11.74 25.08 -5.84
CA ALA A 91 11.31 26.27 -6.54
C ALA A 91 10.87 25.99 -7.98
N GLU A 92 11.55 25.07 -8.68
CA GLU A 92 11.17 24.63 -10.02
C GLU A 92 9.83 23.88 -9.99
N LEU A 93 9.64 22.98 -9.02
CA LEU A 93 8.38 22.27 -8.86
C LEU A 93 7.21 23.21 -8.55
N ALA A 94 7.43 24.30 -7.82
CA ALA A 94 6.40 25.28 -7.49
C ALA A 94 5.93 26.11 -8.71
N ARG A 95 6.67 26.13 -9.83
CA ARG A 95 6.31 26.93 -11.02
C ARG A 95 5.15 26.33 -11.83
N GLY A 96 4.71 25.10 -11.54
CA GLY A 96 3.60 24.48 -12.24
C GLY A 96 3.14 23.16 -11.63
N LYS A 97 2.19 22.48 -12.28
CA LYS A 97 1.74 21.13 -11.91
C LYS A 97 2.77 20.06 -12.33
N ALA A 98 4.00 20.19 -11.83
CA ALA A 98 5.11 19.33 -12.20
C ALA A 98 5.10 17.99 -11.45
N VAL A 99 5.72 16.98 -12.04
CA VAL A 99 6.08 15.73 -11.36
C VAL A 99 7.54 15.82 -10.93
N GLY A 100 7.78 15.69 -9.64
CA GLY A 100 9.11 15.73 -9.04
C GLY A 100 9.65 14.34 -8.72
N VAL A 101 10.89 14.07 -9.11
CA VAL A 101 11.68 12.96 -8.56
C VAL A 101 12.86 13.53 -7.79
N PHE A 102 13.00 13.15 -6.53
CA PHE A 102 14.21 13.36 -5.76
C PHE A 102 14.86 12.02 -5.48
N TYR A 103 16.14 11.88 -5.81
CA TYR A 103 16.94 10.70 -5.49
C TYR A 103 18.18 11.12 -4.73
N TYR A 104 18.47 10.46 -3.62
CA TYR A 104 19.70 10.63 -2.86
C TYR A 104 20.34 9.28 -2.57
N ALA A 105 21.62 9.15 -2.93
CA ALA A 105 22.52 8.11 -2.45
C ALA A 105 23.70 8.73 -1.68
N GLY A 106 24.06 8.14 -0.54
CA GLY A 106 25.14 8.60 0.32
C GLY A 106 24.91 8.28 1.79
N HIS A 107 25.64 8.93 2.69
CA HIS A 107 25.43 8.77 4.12
C HIS A 107 24.20 9.50 4.61
N GLY A 108 23.34 8.79 5.34
CA GLY A 108 22.20 9.36 6.04
C GLY A 108 22.26 9.05 7.53
N VAL A 109 21.96 10.06 8.35
CA VAL A 109 21.91 9.89 9.82
C VAL A 109 20.56 10.33 10.37
N GLN A 110 20.20 9.74 11.50
CA GLN A 110 19.01 10.09 12.23
C GLN A 110 19.37 10.75 13.56
N LEU A 111 18.71 11.86 13.89
CA LEU A 111 18.79 12.51 15.20
C LEU A 111 17.39 12.94 15.64
N ALA A 112 16.94 12.46 16.81
CA ALA A 112 15.64 12.80 17.39
C ALA A 112 14.48 12.67 16.38
N TRP A 113 14.39 11.50 15.73
CA TRP A 113 13.41 11.15 14.68
C TRP A 113 13.49 11.95 13.38
N ARG A 114 14.47 12.87 13.25
CA ARG A 114 14.73 13.63 12.02
C ARG A 114 15.82 12.96 11.20
N ASN A 115 15.64 12.98 9.89
CA ASN A 115 16.57 12.40 8.93
C ASN A 115 17.42 13.48 8.27
N TYR A 116 18.73 13.27 8.22
CA TYR A 116 19.69 14.17 7.60
C TYR A 116 20.45 13.43 6.51
N MET A 117 20.53 14.03 5.34
CA MET A 117 21.45 13.63 4.29
C MET A 117 22.78 14.33 4.52
N LEU A 118 23.90 13.61 4.41
CA LEU A 118 25.22 14.16 4.67
C LEU A 118 25.91 14.63 3.37
N PRO A 119 26.31 15.90 3.31
CA PRO A 119 27.26 16.42 2.34
C PRO A 119 28.67 15.82 2.49
N VAL A 120 29.49 15.84 1.44
CA VAL A 120 30.86 15.28 1.51
C VAL A 120 31.83 16.08 2.37
N ASP A 121 31.50 17.36 2.62
CA ASP A 121 32.26 18.27 3.47
C ASP A 121 31.77 18.29 4.94
N ALA A 122 30.78 17.46 5.29
CA ALA A 122 30.27 17.36 6.65
C ALA A 122 31.37 16.86 7.60
N THR A 123 31.64 17.63 8.65
CA THR A 123 32.56 17.25 9.73
C THR A 123 31.72 17.06 11.00
N ILE A 124 31.57 15.82 11.44
CA ILE A 124 30.75 15.45 12.61
C ILE A 124 31.68 14.98 13.72
N GLU A 125 31.93 15.84 14.70
CA GLU A 125 32.75 15.52 15.88
C GLU A 125 31.86 15.25 17.10
N ALA A 126 30.66 15.83 17.13
CA ALA A 126 29.64 15.63 18.15
C ALA A 126 28.24 15.54 17.55
N VAL A 127 27.30 14.95 18.30
CA VAL A 127 25.88 14.83 17.91
C VAL A 127 25.25 16.18 17.56
N GLY A 128 25.67 17.25 18.25
CA GLY A 128 25.21 18.62 18.02
C GLY A 128 25.59 19.22 16.67
N ASP A 129 26.54 18.62 15.95
CA ASP A 129 26.97 19.10 14.63
C ASP A 129 26.01 18.69 13.52
N ILE A 130 25.25 17.61 13.70
CA ILE A 130 24.37 17.05 12.65
C ILE A 130 23.38 18.09 12.10
N PRO A 131 22.66 18.89 12.91
CA PRO A 131 21.72 19.87 12.38
C PRO A 131 22.38 20.99 11.57
N THR A 132 23.64 21.34 11.87
CA THR A 132 24.37 22.44 11.21
C THR A 132 25.22 21.97 10.03
N GLN A 133 25.62 20.69 10.00
CA GLN A 133 26.46 20.08 8.96
C GLN A 133 25.66 19.23 7.97
N GLY A 134 24.51 18.70 8.37
CA GLY A 134 23.61 17.93 7.51
C GLY A 134 22.62 18.80 6.73
N VAL A 135 21.91 18.15 5.80
CA VAL A 135 20.73 18.70 5.12
C VAL A 135 19.51 17.87 5.54
N GLU A 136 18.57 18.50 6.24
CA GLU A 136 17.40 17.81 6.79
C GLU A 136 16.39 17.44 5.69
N VAL A 137 15.96 16.18 5.68
CA VAL A 137 14.94 15.68 4.73
C VAL A 137 13.58 16.31 4.98
N ALA A 138 13.23 16.63 6.23
CA ALA A 138 11.96 17.31 6.54
C ALA A 138 11.86 18.67 5.84
N GLY A 139 12.97 19.42 5.71
CA GLY A 139 12.99 20.68 4.97
C GLY A 139 12.65 20.52 3.48
N LEU A 140 13.10 19.42 2.86
CA LEU A 140 12.68 19.04 1.49
C LEU A 140 11.17 18.74 1.48
N LEU A 141 10.68 17.86 2.36
CA LEU A 141 9.27 17.45 2.40
C LEU A 141 8.32 18.63 2.63
N ASP A 142 8.67 19.54 3.54
CA ASP A 142 7.92 20.77 3.79
C ASP A 142 7.93 21.70 2.58
N GLY A 143 9.08 21.80 1.89
CA GLY A 143 9.21 22.51 0.62
C GLY A 143 8.27 21.97 -0.45
N LEU A 144 8.23 20.65 -0.62
CA LEU A 144 7.34 19.97 -1.57
C LEU A 144 5.87 20.14 -1.20
N GLY A 145 5.55 20.07 0.10
CA GLY A 145 4.20 20.34 0.60
C GLY A 145 3.71 21.75 0.26
N ARG A 146 4.61 22.75 0.33
CA ARG A 146 4.31 24.14 -0.09
C ARG A 146 4.26 24.31 -1.61
N ALA A 147 5.12 23.59 -2.35
CA ALA A 147 5.13 23.65 -3.81
C ALA A 147 3.81 23.17 -4.42
N ALA A 148 3.12 22.24 -3.74
CA ALA A 148 1.80 21.73 -4.13
C ALA A 148 1.73 21.30 -5.60
N ASN A 149 2.85 20.78 -6.11
CA ASN A 149 2.96 20.26 -7.46
C ASN A 149 2.15 18.95 -7.60
N ALA A 150 2.06 18.42 -8.82
CA ALA A 150 1.13 17.33 -9.10
C ALA A 150 1.45 16.06 -8.31
N LEU A 151 2.73 15.70 -8.24
CA LEU A 151 3.18 14.46 -7.62
C LEU A 151 4.68 14.50 -7.32
N ASN A 152 5.10 13.87 -6.23
CA ASN A 152 6.51 13.70 -5.85
C ASN A 152 6.86 12.23 -5.62
N VAL A 153 8.02 11.79 -6.11
CA VAL A 153 8.63 10.50 -5.79
C VAL A 153 10.00 10.77 -5.17
N ILE A 154 10.15 10.45 -3.89
CA ILE A 154 11.36 10.70 -3.10
C ILE A 154 12.01 9.36 -2.79
N ILE A 155 13.26 9.18 -3.20
CA ILE A 155 13.99 7.93 -3.12
C ILE A 155 15.26 8.17 -2.31
N LEU A 156 15.36 7.52 -1.15
CA LEU A 156 16.49 7.64 -0.23
C LEU A 156 17.26 6.31 -0.19
N ASP A 157 18.30 6.22 -1.02
CA ASP A 157 19.30 5.14 -1.04
C ASP A 157 20.49 5.50 -0.15
N ALA A 158 20.18 5.88 1.10
CA ALA A 158 21.20 6.28 2.04
C ALA A 158 21.75 5.05 2.77
N CYS A 159 23.08 4.90 2.78
CA CYS A 159 23.81 4.00 3.66
C CYS A 159 23.81 4.58 5.08
N ARG A 160 23.60 3.70 6.05
CA ARG A 160 23.13 4.06 7.39
C ARG A 160 23.98 3.46 8.51
N ASP A 161 25.17 3.01 8.16
CA ASP A 161 26.23 2.81 9.14
C ASP A 161 26.78 4.18 9.50
N ASN A 162 26.76 4.55 10.78
CA ASN A 162 27.33 5.82 11.25
C ASN A 162 28.85 5.80 10.98
N PRO A 163 29.37 6.57 9.99
CA PRO A 163 30.79 6.54 9.68
C PRO A 163 31.64 7.22 10.77
N PHE A 164 31.01 7.92 11.70
CA PHE A 164 31.65 8.69 12.77
C PHE A 164 31.77 7.92 14.10
N GLY A 165 31.53 6.60 14.10
CA GLY A 165 31.72 5.73 15.26
C GLY A 165 30.64 5.85 16.35
N SER A 166 30.93 5.37 17.56
CA SER A 166 30.01 5.39 18.71
C SER A 166 29.99 6.76 19.40
N LEU A 167 29.50 7.78 18.70
CA LEU A 167 29.11 9.03 19.34
C LEU A 167 27.89 8.77 20.24
N ALA A 168 28.05 8.99 21.54
CA ALA A 168 26.98 8.77 22.52
C ALA A 168 25.71 9.56 22.11
N GLY A 169 24.59 8.86 21.94
CA GLY A 169 23.31 9.45 21.51
C GLY A 169 22.94 9.24 20.03
N LEU A 170 23.80 8.58 19.23
CA LEU A 170 23.50 8.15 17.84
C LEU A 170 23.26 6.64 17.71
N ASP A 171 22.79 6.00 18.79
CA ASP A 171 22.63 4.53 18.86
C ASP A 171 21.56 3.97 17.92
N GLN A 172 20.76 4.83 17.28
CA GLN A 172 19.75 4.41 16.31
C GLN A 172 20.37 4.30 14.92
N ARG A 173 20.64 3.06 14.51
CA ARG A 173 20.94 2.73 13.11
C ARG A 173 19.73 3.08 12.25
N GLY A 174 19.96 3.49 11.02
CA GLY A 174 18.86 3.68 10.09
C GLY A 174 18.35 5.13 9.98
N LEU A 175 17.41 5.34 9.05
CA LEU A 175 16.59 6.55 8.97
C LEU A 175 15.27 6.27 9.66
N SER A 176 14.72 7.31 10.27
CA SER A 176 13.39 7.30 10.85
C SER A 176 12.32 7.24 9.79
N GLN A 177 11.23 6.54 10.11
CA GLN A 177 10.02 6.61 9.30
C GLN A 177 9.42 8.02 9.37
N MET A 178 8.97 8.52 8.22
CA MET A 178 8.23 9.78 8.09
C MET A 178 6.98 9.53 7.23
N ASP A 179 5.87 10.17 7.59
CA ASP A 179 4.67 10.21 6.75
C ASP A 179 4.94 11.11 5.53
N ALA A 180 4.53 10.66 4.34
CA ALA A 180 4.67 11.45 3.12
C ALA A 180 3.65 12.61 3.10
N PRO A 181 4.05 13.85 2.74
CA PRO A 181 3.10 14.94 2.52
C PRO A 181 2.18 14.59 1.33
N ARG A 182 1.03 15.24 1.18
CA ARG A 182 0.05 14.94 0.09
C ARG A 182 0.73 14.78 -1.29
N ASN A 183 0.22 13.85 -2.10
CA ASN A 183 0.74 13.57 -3.44
C ASN A 183 2.23 13.21 -3.48
N THR A 184 2.73 12.53 -2.44
CA THR A 184 4.13 12.11 -2.36
C THR A 184 4.24 10.62 -2.08
N LEU A 185 5.14 9.95 -2.80
CA LEU A 185 5.66 8.63 -2.47
C LEU A 185 7.07 8.80 -1.95
N LEU A 186 7.34 8.29 -0.75
CA LEU A 186 8.63 8.29 -0.09
C LEU A 186 9.13 6.85 0.03
N ALA A 187 10.21 6.52 -0.66
CA ALA A 187 10.81 5.21 -0.72
C ALA A 187 12.20 5.22 -0.09
N TYR A 188 12.48 4.18 0.68
CA TYR A 188 13.73 3.95 1.39
C TYR A 188 14.35 2.65 0.90
N ALA A 189 15.67 2.63 0.71
CA ALA A 189 16.39 1.43 0.29
C ALA A 189 16.32 0.26 1.30
N THR A 190 15.95 0.53 2.55
CA THR A 190 15.83 -0.46 3.63
C THR A 190 14.81 0.00 4.67
N SER A 191 14.35 -0.92 5.51
CA SER A 191 13.35 -0.68 6.53
C SER A 191 13.85 0.27 7.63
N PRO A 192 12.94 0.96 8.35
CA PRO A 192 13.32 1.79 9.50
C PRO A 192 14.19 1.02 10.49
N GLY A 193 15.27 1.63 10.97
CA GLY A 193 16.21 1.00 11.90
C GLY A 193 17.33 0.15 11.26
N ASN A 194 17.28 -0.11 9.96
CA ASN A 194 18.19 -1.03 9.27
C ASN A 194 19.06 -0.33 8.22
N VAL A 195 20.07 -1.03 7.69
CA VAL A 195 21.10 -0.51 6.77
C VAL A 195 20.88 -1.04 5.34
N ALA A 196 21.24 -0.25 4.34
CA ALA A 196 21.20 -0.63 2.93
C ALA A 196 22.60 -1.09 2.47
N SER A 197 22.66 -2.06 1.56
CA SER A 197 23.91 -2.57 1.02
C SER A 197 24.39 -1.73 -0.16
N ASP A 198 25.65 -1.27 -0.08
CA ASP A 198 26.42 -0.70 -1.19
C ASP A 198 26.58 -1.67 -2.37
N GLY A 199 26.23 -2.95 -2.22
CA GLY A 199 26.32 -3.96 -3.27
C GLY A 199 27.76 -4.37 -3.60
N ALA A 200 27.90 -5.42 -4.41
CA ALA A 200 29.20 -5.86 -4.94
C ALA A 200 29.47 -5.36 -6.37
N GLY A 201 28.45 -4.83 -7.04
CA GLY A 201 28.49 -4.40 -8.42
C GLY A 201 28.82 -2.92 -8.61
N ALA A 202 28.54 -2.44 -9.82
CA ALA A 202 28.76 -1.05 -10.23
C ALA A 202 27.83 -0.05 -9.53
N ASN A 203 26.73 -0.53 -8.94
CA ASN A 203 25.70 0.23 -8.26
C ASN A 203 25.34 -0.42 -6.91
N GLY A 204 24.69 0.32 -6.02
CA GLY A 204 24.08 -0.20 -4.80
C GLY A 204 22.97 -1.22 -5.08
N LEU A 205 22.74 -2.18 -4.18
CA LEU A 205 21.77 -3.26 -4.40
C LEU A 205 20.36 -2.70 -4.71
N TYR A 206 19.93 -1.69 -3.98
CA TYR A 206 18.63 -1.05 -4.20
C TYR A 206 18.55 -0.36 -5.56
N THR A 207 19.58 0.41 -5.91
CA THR A 207 19.69 1.08 -7.21
C THR A 207 19.73 0.09 -8.38
N GLU A 208 20.42 -1.05 -8.26
CA GLU A 208 20.41 -2.09 -9.29
C GLU A 208 19.00 -2.59 -9.61
N HIS A 209 18.16 -2.80 -8.59
CA HIS A 209 16.77 -3.22 -8.79
C HIS A 209 15.89 -2.06 -9.29
N LEU A 210 16.10 -0.83 -8.82
CA LEU A 210 15.39 0.34 -9.36
C LEU A 210 15.62 0.52 -10.86
N LEU A 211 16.86 0.43 -11.31
CA LEU A 211 17.22 0.59 -12.72
C LEU A 211 16.56 -0.46 -13.63
N ARG A 212 16.27 -1.65 -13.10
CA ARG A 212 15.54 -2.70 -13.83
C ARG A 212 14.05 -2.40 -13.93
N GLU A 213 13.47 -1.75 -12.92
CA GLU A 213 12.02 -1.58 -12.78
C GLU A 213 11.48 -0.22 -13.23
N ILE A 214 12.28 0.85 -13.18
CA ILE A 214 11.93 2.18 -13.70
C ILE A 214 11.47 2.16 -15.18
N PRO A 215 12.14 1.44 -16.11
CA PRO A 215 11.71 1.39 -17.51
C PRO A 215 10.53 0.44 -17.75
N ALA A 216 9.99 -0.22 -16.72
CA ALA A 216 8.86 -1.12 -16.87
C ALA A 216 7.64 -0.36 -17.42
N LYS A 217 7.12 -0.86 -18.54
CA LYS A 217 5.91 -0.32 -19.17
C LYS A 217 4.68 -0.69 -18.35
N ASP A 218 3.69 0.18 -18.38
CA ASP A 218 2.35 -0.07 -17.84
C ASP A 218 2.35 -0.39 -16.33
N ALA A 219 3.44 -0.04 -15.64
CA ALA A 219 3.62 -0.28 -14.22
C ALA A 219 3.35 0.99 -13.43
N LYS A 220 2.41 0.89 -12.48
CA LYS A 220 2.24 1.92 -11.47
C LYS A 220 3.50 2.05 -10.65
N VAL A 221 3.77 3.24 -10.13
CA VAL A 221 4.95 3.49 -9.31
C VAL A 221 4.99 2.58 -8.07
N GLU A 222 3.85 2.27 -7.47
CA GLU A 222 3.75 1.32 -6.37
C GLU A 222 4.16 -0.10 -6.80
N ASP A 223 3.82 -0.51 -8.03
CA ASP A 223 4.21 -1.81 -8.57
C ASP A 223 5.72 -1.90 -8.82
N VAL A 224 6.31 -0.80 -9.32
CA VAL A 224 7.77 -0.66 -9.47
C VAL A 224 8.46 -0.88 -8.13
N PHE A 225 8.07 -0.13 -7.10
CA PHE A 225 8.70 -0.24 -5.78
C PHE A 225 8.43 -1.58 -5.09
N LYS A 226 7.24 -2.17 -5.24
CA LYS A 226 6.97 -3.53 -4.73
C LYS A 226 7.84 -4.60 -5.38
N ARG A 227 8.11 -4.50 -6.69
CA ARG A 227 9.05 -5.43 -7.37
C ARG A 227 10.49 -5.20 -6.95
N VAL A 228 10.89 -3.94 -6.76
CA VAL A 228 12.20 -3.60 -6.17
C VAL A 228 12.33 -4.21 -4.77
N ARG A 229 11.33 -4.06 -3.91
CA ARG A 229 11.28 -4.65 -2.56
C ARG A 229 11.48 -6.17 -2.62
N LEU A 230 10.73 -6.85 -3.48
CA LEU A 230 10.85 -8.29 -3.68
C LEU A 230 12.25 -8.71 -4.15
N GLY A 231 12.79 -8.01 -5.15
CA GLY A 231 14.11 -8.28 -5.72
C GLY A 231 15.25 -8.10 -4.71
N VAL A 232 15.23 -6.99 -3.97
CA VAL A 232 16.25 -6.67 -2.95
C VAL A 232 16.19 -7.66 -1.79
N ARG A 233 14.99 -7.96 -1.27
CA ARG A 233 14.83 -8.95 -0.20
C ARG A 233 15.37 -10.31 -0.60
N ARG A 234 15.02 -10.78 -1.79
CA ARG A 234 15.46 -12.08 -2.32
C ARG A 234 16.98 -12.14 -2.46
N GLN A 235 17.59 -11.12 -3.06
CA GLN A 235 19.04 -11.09 -3.28
C GLN A 235 19.84 -10.91 -1.99
N SER A 236 19.27 -10.24 -0.98
CA SER A 236 19.88 -10.03 0.33
C SER A 236 19.52 -11.12 1.36
N ASN A 237 18.72 -12.12 0.98
CA ASN A 237 18.21 -13.14 1.90
C ASN A 237 17.54 -12.55 3.16
N GLY A 238 16.72 -11.52 2.97
CA GLY A 238 16.00 -10.83 4.05
C GLY A 238 16.82 -9.80 4.84
N ALA A 239 18.11 -9.64 4.55
CA ALA A 239 18.97 -8.68 5.25
C ALA A 239 18.68 -7.22 4.86
N GLN A 240 18.05 -6.98 3.71
CA GLN A 240 17.61 -5.66 3.27
C GLN A 240 16.19 -5.75 2.72
N VAL A 241 15.27 -4.97 3.30
CA VAL A 241 13.87 -4.92 2.88
C VAL A 241 13.50 -3.46 2.63
N PRO A 242 13.40 -3.01 1.37
CA PRO A 242 12.95 -1.66 1.06
C PRO A 242 11.58 -1.32 1.66
N TRP A 243 11.37 -0.04 1.94
CA TRP A 243 10.17 0.45 2.60
C TRP A 243 9.62 1.68 1.90
N GLU A 244 8.30 1.79 1.83
CA GLU A 244 7.62 2.90 1.17
C GLU A 244 6.49 3.46 2.04
N SER A 245 6.32 4.78 2.00
CA SER A 245 5.20 5.53 2.53
C SER A 245 4.59 6.33 1.40
N THR A 246 3.28 6.23 1.19
CA THR A 246 2.61 6.88 0.06
C THR A 246 1.37 7.63 0.50
N SER A 247 1.20 8.83 -0.05
CA SER A 247 0.00 9.66 0.06
C SER A 247 -0.56 10.01 -1.34
N LEU A 248 -0.15 9.26 -2.36
CA LEU A 248 -0.59 9.48 -3.75
C LEU A 248 -2.11 9.33 -3.86
N GLU A 249 -2.75 10.32 -4.47
CA GLU A 249 -4.19 10.28 -4.78
C GLU A 249 -4.46 9.76 -6.19
N GLU A 250 -3.50 9.96 -7.11
CA GLU A 250 -3.57 9.61 -8.53
C GLU A 250 -2.48 8.61 -8.91
N ASP A 251 -2.73 7.81 -9.96
CA ASP A 251 -1.77 6.84 -10.47
C ASP A 251 -0.59 7.55 -11.17
N PHE A 252 0.63 7.10 -10.88
CA PHE A 252 1.84 7.54 -11.59
C PHE A 252 2.53 6.38 -12.28
N TYR A 253 3.03 6.64 -13.48
CA TYR A 253 3.79 5.71 -14.31
C TYR A 253 5.05 6.40 -14.79
N PHE A 254 6.20 5.76 -14.61
CA PHE A 254 7.43 6.20 -15.27
C PHE A 254 7.29 6.09 -16.79
N VAL A 255 6.71 4.97 -17.25
CA VAL A 255 6.35 4.72 -18.65
C VAL A 255 4.86 4.37 -18.74
N PRO A 256 3.99 5.33 -19.13
CA PRO A 256 2.55 5.13 -19.17
C PRO A 256 2.12 4.20 -20.33
N PRO A 257 0.94 3.57 -20.22
CA PRO A 257 0.38 2.76 -21.30
C PRO A 257 0.07 3.57 -22.55
N ALA A 258 0.37 2.99 -23.71
CA ALA A 258 0.16 3.61 -25.02
C ALA A 258 -1.31 3.98 -25.29
N ARG A 259 -2.25 3.24 -24.69
CA ARG A 259 -3.68 3.58 -24.65
C ARG A 259 -4.29 3.13 -23.34
N ALA A 260 -4.95 4.03 -22.63
CA ALA A 260 -5.83 3.70 -21.52
C ALA A 260 -7.21 3.28 -22.07
N VAL A 261 -7.30 2.10 -22.69
CA VAL A 261 -8.60 1.51 -23.02
C VAL A 261 -9.10 0.77 -21.79
N GLU A 262 -10.25 1.21 -21.27
CA GLU A 262 -11.00 0.45 -20.26
C GLU A 262 -11.28 -0.96 -20.81
N PRO A 263 -10.81 -2.04 -20.16
CA PRO A 263 -11.08 -3.39 -20.62
C PRO A 263 -12.59 -3.65 -20.61
N SER A 264 -13.07 -4.37 -21.62
CA SER A 264 -14.45 -4.87 -21.66
C SER A 264 -14.74 -5.78 -20.47
N GLU A 265 -16.01 -5.99 -20.13
CA GLU A 265 -16.40 -6.89 -19.04
C GLU A 265 -15.86 -8.32 -19.23
N ALA A 266 -15.94 -8.84 -20.46
CA ALA A 266 -15.38 -10.15 -20.82
C ALA A 266 -13.86 -10.22 -20.62
N GLU A 267 -13.13 -9.13 -20.91
CA GLU A 267 -11.68 -9.08 -20.68
C GLU A 267 -11.34 -8.98 -19.19
N ARG A 268 -12.12 -8.25 -18.39
CA ARG A 268 -11.93 -8.19 -16.93
C ARG A 268 -12.12 -9.57 -16.30
N GLU A 269 -13.18 -10.25 -16.72
CA GLU A 269 -13.52 -11.59 -16.27
C GLU A 269 -12.44 -12.60 -16.64
N ARG A 270 -11.95 -12.58 -17.89
CA ARG A 270 -10.81 -13.41 -18.30
C ARG A 270 -9.56 -13.12 -17.48
N ARG A 271 -9.20 -11.85 -17.31
CA ARG A 271 -8.05 -11.44 -16.48
C ARG A 271 -8.18 -11.87 -15.02
N PHE A 272 -9.39 -11.86 -14.48
CA PHE A 272 -9.66 -12.37 -13.13
C PHE A 272 -9.43 -13.88 -13.07
N ALA A 273 -10.01 -14.64 -13.99
CA ALA A 273 -9.86 -16.10 -14.04
C ALA A 273 -8.39 -16.52 -14.22
N ASP A 274 -7.67 -15.83 -15.11
CA ASP A 274 -6.24 -16.07 -15.35
C ASP A 274 -5.40 -15.83 -14.10
N GLU A 275 -5.63 -14.71 -13.40
CA GLU A 275 -4.92 -14.38 -12.16
C GLU A 275 -5.27 -15.33 -11.02
N LEU A 276 -6.55 -15.73 -10.90
CA LEU A 276 -7.00 -16.69 -9.89
C LEU A 276 -6.33 -18.06 -10.09
N ALA A 277 -6.25 -18.55 -11.32
CA ALA A 277 -5.58 -19.81 -11.63
C ALA A 277 -4.07 -19.77 -11.30
N LEU A 278 -3.41 -18.62 -11.58
CA LEU A 278 -2.01 -18.41 -11.20
C LEU A 278 -1.83 -18.41 -9.69
N TRP A 279 -2.73 -17.74 -8.96
CA TRP A 279 -2.74 -17.73 -7.50
C TRP A 279 -2.94 -19.13 -6.91
N GLU A 280 -3.95 -19.87 -7.34
CA GLU A 280 -4.23 -21.23 -6.86
C GLU A 280 -3.04 -22.17 -7.09
N THR A 281 -2.39 -22.05 -8.26
CA THR A 281 -1.17 -22.79 -8.57
C THR A 281 -0.02 -22.41 -7.64
N ALA A 282 0.19 -21.12 -7.38
CA ALA A 282 1.26 -20.64 -6.52
C ALA A 282 1.03 -21.04 -5.04
N GLN A 283 -0.22 -20.95 -4.57
CA GLN A 283 -0.62 -21.32 -3.21
C GLN A 283 -0.41 -22.81 -2.95
N GLY A 284 -0.79 -23.67 -3.89
CA GLY A 284 -0.71 -25.13 -3.74
C GLY A 284 0.70 -25.71 -3.87
N ALA A 285 1.69 -24.92 -4.28
CA ALA A 285 3.04 -25.41 -4.55
C ALA A 285 3.89 -25.68 -3.30
N GLY A 286 3.59 -25.03 -2.17
CA GLY A 286 4.39 -25.15 -0.94
C GLY A 286 5.82 -24.62 -1.06
N ASP A 287 6.12 -23.81 -2.09
CA ASP A 287 7.45 -23.26 -2.36
C ASP A 287 7.41 -21.73 -2.55
N PRO A 288 8.43 -20.98 -2.09
CA PRO A 288 8.58 -19.55 -2.33
C PRO A 288 8.60 -19.15 -3.81
N ALA A 289 9.22 -19.91 -4.70
CA ALA A 289 9.49 -19.45 -6.06
C ALA A 289 8.23 -19.17 -6.90
N PRO A 290 7.17 -20.00 -6.86
CA PRO A 290 5.88 -19.67 -7.48
C PRO A 290 5.23 -18.40 -6.92
N LEU A 291 5.33 -18.16 -5.60
CA LEU A 291 4.81 -16.95 -4.96
C LEU A 291 5.61 -15.71 -5.35
N GLU A 292 6.94 -15.80 -5.41
CA GLU A 292 7.80 -14.74 -5.93
C GLU A 292 7.49 -14.43 -7.40
N ALA A 293 7.26 -15.44 -8.22
CA ALA A 293 6.89 -15.26 -9.63
C ALA A 293 5.52 -14.58 -9.76
N TYR A 294 4.55 -14.98 -8.95
CA TYR A 294 3.25 -14.34 -8.86
C TYR A 294 3.39 -12.87 -8.46
N LEU A 295 4.10 -12.56 -7.36
CA LEU A 295 4.29 -11.19 -6.87
C LEU A 295 5.10 -10.31 -7.84
N ARG A 296 6.03 -10.89 -8.60
CA ARG A 296 6.74 -10.17 -9.67
C ARG A 296 5.80 -9.81 -10.83
N ARG A 297 4.87 -10.71 -11.18
CA ARG A 297 3.91 -10.48 -12.28
C ARG A 297 2.74 -9.58 -11.86
N HIS A 298 2.30 -9.72 -10.60
CA HIS A 298 1.11 -9.09 -10.04
C HIS A 298 1.40 -8.46 -8.65
N PRO A 299 2.31 -7.48 -8.55
CA PRO A 299 2.71 -6.88 -7.26
C PRO A 299 1.57 -6.15 -6.53
N SER A 300 0.61 -5.58 -7.26
CA SER A 300 -0.67 -5.08 -6.72
C SER A 300 -1.86 -5.88 -7.25
N GLY A 301 -1.65 -7.16 -7.54
CA GLY A 301 -2.71 -8.09 -7.93
C GLY A 301 -3.75 -8.30 -6.85
N ARG A 302 -4.87 -8.90 -7.24
CA ARG A 302 -6.03 -9.20 -6.39
C ARG A 302 -5.71 -10.17 -5.26
N PHE A 303 -4.64 -10.96 -5.41
CA PHE A 303 -4.16 -11.93 -4.41
C PHE A 303 -2.76 -11.58 -3.87
N ALA A 304 -2.26 -10.36 -4.09
CA ALA A 304 -0.90 -9.97 -3.68
C ALA A 304 -0.64 -10.02 -2.16
N GLU A 305 -1.55 -9.52 -1.33
CA GLU A 305 -1.40 -9.58 0.15
C GLU A 305 -1.35 -11.04 0.67
N LEU A 306 -2.17 -11.94 0.12
CA LEU A 306 -2.17 -13.37 0.46
C LEU A 306 -0.88 -14.06 0.00
N ALA A 307 -0.43 -13.78 -1.21
CA ALA A 307 0.84 -14.30 -1.72
C ALA A 307 2.02 -13.81 -0.88
N GLN A 308 2.01 -12.54 -0.45
CA GLN A 308 3.04 -11.99 0.42
C GLN A 308 3.04 -12.67 1.80
N LEU A 309 1.87 -12.90 2.40
CA LEU A 309 1.76 -13.61 3.67
C LEU A 309 2.31 -15.03 3.58
N GLN A 310 1.94 -15.77 2.53
CA GLN A 310 2.39 -17.14 2.36
C GLN A 310 3.90 -17.22 2.09
N LEU A 311 4.42 -16.31 1.26
CA LEU A 311 5.86 -16.20 1.00
C LEU A 311 6.63 -15.93 2.30
N ASP A 312 6.14 -15.01 3.12
CA ASP A 312 6.75 -14.67 4.40
C ASP A 312 6.86 -15.85 5.35
N ARG A 313 5.81 -16.67 5.41
CA ARG A 313 5.77 -17.86 6.26
C ARG A 313 6.74 -18.93 5.77
N LEU A 314 6.76 -19.21 4.46
CA LEU A 314 7.66 -20.20 3.89
C LEU A 314 9.12 -19.78 4.05
N LEU A 315 9.44 -18.50 3.86
CA LEU A 315 10.79 -17.98 4.07
C LEU A 315 11.20 -18.05 5.55
N ALA A 316 10.30 -17.71 6.47
CA ALA A 316 10.57 -17.86 7.91
C ALA A 316 10.82 -19.33 8.31
N LEU A 317 10.04 -20.28 7.77
CA LEU A 317 10.27 -21.73 7.97
C LEU A 317 11.62 -22.20 7.41
N ARG A 318 12.12 -21.54 6.36
CA ARG A 318 13.44 -21.79 5.77
C ARG A 318 14.57 -21.02 6.47
N GLY A 319 14.28 -20.34 7.58
CA GLY A 319 15.27 -19.65 8.41
C GLY A 319 15.61 -18.23 7.96
N GLU A 320 14.83 -17.60 7.07
CA GLU A 320 14.97 -16.17 6.78
C GLU A 320 14.76 -15.38 8.07
N ARG A 321 15.80 -14.67 8.50
CA ARG A 321 15.72 -13.76 9.65
C ARG A 321 15.35 -12.39 9.13
N LYS A 322 14.06 -12.07 9.17
CA LYS A 322 13.61 -10.71 8.90
C LYS A 322 14.23 -9.76 9.92
N MET A 323 14.91 -8.72 9.44
CA MET A 323 15.30 -7.62 10.31
C MET A 323 14.02 -6.99 10.88
N PRO A 324 13.92 -6.82 12.21
CA PRO A 324 12.76 -6.18 12.79
C PRO A 324 12.62 -4.77 12.22
N ILE A 325 11.41 -4.40 11.85
CA ILE A 325 11.09 -3.00 11.57
C ILE A 325 11.15 -2.31 12.93
N ALA A 326 12.03 -1.32 13.10
CA ALA A 326 12.07 -0.56 14.34
C ALA A 326 10.70 0.07 14.59
N SER A 327 10.12 -0.23 15.76
CA SER A 327 8.85 0.36 16.17
C SER A 327 9.00 1.87 16.29
N ALA A 328 8.06 2.61 15.70
CA ALA A 328 8.03 4.06 15.73
C ALA A 328 7.31 4.60 16.99
N GLU A 329 7.32 3.86 18.09
CA GLU A 329 6.68 4.28 19.32
C GLU A 329 7.31 5.59 19.83
N GLY A 330 6.49 6.64 19.93
CA GLY A 330 6.95 7.99 20.29
C GLY A 330 7.56 8.81 19.15
N ASN A 331 7.62 8.32 17.92
CA ASN A 331 8.02 9.12 16.76
C ASN A 331 6.86 10.05 16.32
N PRO A 332 7.00 11.38 16.44
CA PRO A 332 5.93 12.32 16.09
C PRO A 332 5.75 12.52 14.57
N PHE A 333 6.67 12.02 13.74
CA PHE A 333 6.67 12.21 12.29
C PHE A 333 5.99 11.06 11.53
N THR A 334 5.44 10.07 12.22
CA THR A 334 4.71 8.95 11.63
C THR A 334 3.49 8.60 12.47
N ARG A 335 2.41 8.19 11.80
CA ARG A 335 1.26 7.57 12.51
C ARG A 335 1.52 6.12 12.90
N GLY A 336 2.69 5.60 12.55
CA GLY A 336 3.16 4.26 12.84
C GLY A 336 2.63 3.23 11.85
N SER A 337 3.29 2.07 11.84
CA SER A 337 2.89 0.89 11.08
C SER A 337 2.75 -0.31 12.00
N ALA A 338 1.99 -1.31 11.55
CA ALA A 338 1.79 -2.57 12.25
C ALA A 338 1.72 -3.74 11.26
N ALA A 339 2.05 -4.95 11.70
CA ALA A 339 1.81 -6.16 10.92
C ALA A 339 0.50 -6.83 11.36
N ALA A 340 -0.20 -7.46 10.44
CA ALA A 340 -1.38 -8.26 10.76
C ALA A 340 -1.00 -9.40 11.72
N ASN A 341 -1.70 -9.50 12.85
CA ASN A 341 -1.55 -10.64 13.74
C ASN A 341 -2.27 -11.85 13.12
N THR A 342 -1.51 -12.85 12.69
CA THR A 342 -2.03 -14.08 12.08
C THR A 342 -1.83 -15.31 12.98
N ALA A 343 -1.47 -15.11 14.24
CA ALA A 343 -1.16 -16.16 15.21
C ALA A 343 -2.42 -16.72 15.89
N TRP A 344 -3.42 -17.14 15.10
CA TRP A 344 -4.69 -17.71 15.57
C TRP A 344 -4.50 -18.95 16.44
N ARG A 345 -5.36 -19.11 17.44
CA ARG A 345 -5.39 -20.28 18.33
C ARG A 345 -6.80 -20.81 18.52
N VAL A 346 -6.90 -22.12 18.71
CA VAL A 346 -8.15 -22.75 19.14
C VAL A 346 -8.54 -22.18 20.50
N GLY A 347 -9.81 -21.76 20.64
CA GLY A 347 -10.32 -21.08 21.83
C GLY A 347 -10.35 -19.56 21.72
N ASP A 348 -9.67 -18.94 20.74
CA ASP A 348 -9.83 -17.51 20.46
C ASP A 348 -11.32 -17.20 20.24
N SER A 349 -11.84 -16.16 20.90
CA SER A 349 -13.24 -15.78 20.79
C SER A 349 -13.48 -14.28 20.75
N TYR A 350 -14.52 -13.88 20.03
CA TYR A 350 -14.91 -12.50 19.82
C TYR A 350 -16.42 -12.38 19.81
N THR A 351 -16.95 -11.42 20.56
CA THR A 351 -18.39 -11.12 20.62
C THR A 351 -18.62 -9.69 20.19
N TYR A 352 -19.53 -9.49 19.24
CA TYR A 352 -19.91 -8.20 18.71
C TYR A 352 -21.38 -7.90 18.99
N ARG A 353 -21.66 -6.66 19.37
CA ARG A 353 -22.99 -6.08 19.21
C ARG A 353 -23.14 -5.59 17.77
N VAL A 354 -24.32 -5.76 17.18
CA VAL A 354 -24.62 -5.38 15.81
C VAL A 354 -25.84 -4.49 15.80
N MET A 355 -25.70 -3.26 15.33
CA MET A 355 -26.79 -2.28 15.27
C MET A 355 -27.20 -2.07 13.82
N ASP A 356 -28.48 -2.28 13.50
CA ASP A 356 -29.10 -1.81 12.27
C ASP A 356 -29.52 -0.35 12.47
N ARG A 357 -28.72 0.55 11.90
CA ARG A 357 -28.94 2.00 12.00
C ARG A 357 -30.09 2.48 11.12
N LEU A 358 -30.50 1.69 10.13
CA LEU A 358 -31.64 2.03 9.27
C LEU A 358 -32.96 1.70 9.98
N ALA A 359 -33.01 0.54 10.66
CA ALA A 359 -34.16 0.14 11.48
C ALA A 359 -34.16 0.80 12.87
N GLY A 360 -33.02 1.33 13.33
CA GLY A 360 -32.87 1.87 14.68
C GLY A 360 -32.91 0.80 15.77
N ALA A 361 -32.48 -0.43 15.45
CA ALA A 361 -32.60 -1.60 16.32
C ALA A 361 -31.27 -2.37 16.44
N GLU A 362 -31.09 -3.05 17.57
CA GLU A 362 -29.97 -3.98 17.76
C GLU A 362 -30.34 -5.37 17.22
N GLU A 363 -29.47 -5.94 16.41
CA GLU A 363 -29.58 -7.31 15.91
C GLU A 363 -29.07 -8.31 16.96
N ARG A 364 -29.25 -9.61 16.71
CA ARG A 364 -28.66 -10.64 17.58
C ARG A 364 -27.14 -10.48 17.61
N PRO A 365 -26.50 -10.51 18.80
CA PRO A 365 -25.06 -10.45 18.91
C PRO A 365 -24.38 -11.53 18.07
N ALA A 366 -23.27 -11.17 17.44
CA ALA A 366 -22.47 -12.10 16.67
C ALA A 366 -21.31 -12.61 17.54
N ALA A 367 -21.27 -13.92 17.76
CA ALA A 367 -20.20 -14.58 18.50
C ALA A 367 -19.40 -15.51 17.57
N PHE A 368 -18.09 -15.45 17.73
CA PHE A 368 -17.11 -16.21 16.98
C PHE A 368 -16.19 -16.91 17.96
N THR A 369 -16.05 -18.23 17.85
CA THR A 369 -15.11 -19.02 18.63
C THR A 369 -14.34 -19.93 17.70
N VAL A 370 -13.02 -19.83 17.70
CA VAL A 370 -12.13 -20.63 16.86
C VAL A 370 -12.11 -22.06 17.38
N ILE A 371 -12.39 -23.00 16.47
CA ILE A 371 -12.40 -24.44 16.77
C ILE A 371 -11.28 -25.19 16.04
N GLU A 372 -10.74 -24.63 14.97
CA GLU A 372 -9.68 -25.23 14.16
C GLU A 372 -8.87 -24.13 13.47
N VAL A 373 -7.55 -24.31 13.44
CA VAL A 373 -6.61 -23.45 12.70
C VAL A 373 -5.76 -24.35 11.83
N THR A 374 -5.79 -24.10 10.52
CA THR A 374 -4.99 -24.83 9.52
C THR A 374 -3.91 -23.93 8.94
N GLU A 375 -3.17 -24.42 7.94
CA GLU A 375 -2.18 -23.61 7.22
C GLU A 375 -2.80 -22.45 6.44
N HIS A 376 -4.07 -22.55 6.04
CA HIS A 376 -4.71 -21.57 5.15
C HIS A 376 -5.98 -20.93 5.72
N GLU A 377 -6.65 -21.60 6.65
CA GLU A 377 -7.94 -21.14 7.17
C GLU A 377 -8.11 -21.32 8.68
N VAL A 378 -8.92 -20.43 9.25
CA VAL A 378 -9.45 -20.44 10.61
C VAL A 378 -10.92 -20.79 10.56
N ARG A 379 -11.35 -21.80 11.31
CA ARG A 379 -12.75 -22.23 11.36
C ARG A 379 -13.37 -21.92 12.71
N PHE A 380 -14.63 -21.53 12.67
CA PHE A 380 -15.39 -21.09 13.83
C PHE A 380 -16.56 -22.03 14.11
N GLY A 381 -16.92 -22.18 15.39
CA GLY A 381 -17.99 -23.08 15.83
C GLY A 381 -19.39 -22.78 15.26
N ASN A 382 -19.59 -21.58 14.71
CA ASN A 382 -20.84 -21.18 14.05
C ASN A 382 -20.90 -21.57 12.56
N GLY A 383 -19.88 -22.26 12.02
CA GLY A 383 -19.79 -22.66 10.61
C GLY A 383 -19.16 -21.61 9.69
N MET A 384 -18.63 -20.51 10.24
CA MET A 384 -17.83 -19.54 9.50
C MET A 384 -16.40 -20.05 9.30
N ALA A 385 -15.77 -19.67 8.18
CA ALA A 385 -14.35 -19.86 7.96
C ALA A 385 -13.73 -18.58 7.38
N MET A 386 -12.51 -18.28 7.80
CA MET A 386 -11.72 -17.14 7.34
C MET A 386 -10.34 -17.61 6.89
N ASP A 387 -9.66 -16.83 6.06
CA ASP A 387 -8.22 -16.98 5.92
C ASP A 387 -7.49 -16.44 7.16
N LEU A 388 -6.17 -16.54 7.17
CA LEU A 388 -5.37 -16.15 8.33
C LEU A 388 -5.24 -14.64 8.54
N LEU A 389 -5.59 -13.82 7.54
CA LEU A 389 -5.71 -12.37 7.68
C LEU A 389 -7.09 -11.95 8.22
N GLY A 390 -8.06 -12.87 8.28
CA GLY A 390 -9.42 -12.60 8.72
C GLY A 390 -10.39 -12.27 7.57
N ASN A 391 -10.00 -12.52 6.31
CA ASN A 391 -10.93 -12.39 5.19
C ASN A 391 -11.89 -13.57 5.17
N THR A 392 -13.19 -13.30 4.97
CA THR A 392 -14.21 -14.36 5.04
C THR A 392 -14.12 -15.28 3.83
N LEU A 393 -13.98 -16.59 4.05
CA LEU A 393 -14.02 -17.62 3.01
C LEU A 393 -15.38 -18.30 2.95
N ARG A 394 -16.04 -18.47 4.11
CA ARG A 394 -17.34 -19.14 4.23
C ARG A 394 -18.18 -18.52 5.33
N ARG A 395 -19.48 -18.35 5.07
CA ARG A 395 -20.46 -17.92 6.08
C ARG A 395 -21.42 -19.05 6.47
N PRO A 396 -22.02 -18.96 7.66
CA PRO A 396 -23.17 -19.80 8.00
C PRO A 396 -24.27 -19.66 6.94
N GLY A 397 -24.90 -20.76 6.55
CA GLY A 397 -25.90 -20.79 5.47
C GLY A 397 -25.33 -21.09 4.06
N GLY A 398 -24.04 -21.42 3.95
CA GLY A 398 -23.46 -22.01 2.75
C GLY A 398 -22.94 -21.02 1.70
N ARG A 399 -22.90 -19.72 1.99
CA ARG A 399 -22.20 -18.74 1.15
C ARG A 399 -20.70 -18.96 1.21
N VAL A 400 -20.07 -19.04 0.04
CA VAL A 400 -18.63 -19.23 -0.14
C VAL A 400 -18.08 -18.05 -0.94
N TYR A 401 -16.91 -17.59 -0.57
CA TYR A 401 -16.22 -16.47 -1.19
C TYR A 401 -14.95 -17.01 -1.85
N THR A 402 -14.66 -16.59 -3.06
CA THR A 402 -13.28 -16.74 -3.57
C THR A 402 -12.34 -15.92 -2.67
N PRO A 403 -11.02 -16.19 -2.69
CA PRO A 403 -10.06 -15.40 -1.92
C PRO A 403 -10.31 -13.90 -2.14
N ASN A 404 -10.39 -13.16 -1.03
CA ASN A 404 -10.69 -11.73 -1.00
C ASN A 404 -9.71 -11.04 -0.06
N GLN A 405 -9.31 -9.82 -0.39
CA GLN A 405 -8.30 -9.06 0.34
C GLN A 405 -8.94 -7.81 0.92
N LEU A 406 -9.79 -8.00 1.91
CA LEU A 406 -10.32 -6.89 2.71
C LEU A 406 -9.32 -6.46 3.78
N GLU A 407 -8.38 -7.33 4.13
CA GLU A 407 -7.32 -7.09 5.10
C GLU A 407 -5.92 -7.07 4.46
N PRO A 408 -5.05 -6.12 4.84
CA PRO A 408 -3.66 -6.09 4.41
C PRO A 408 -2.75 -6.88 5.37
N VAL A 409 -1.58 -7.32 4.89
CA VAL A 409 -0.51 -7.90 5.73
C VAL A 409 0.16 -6.84 6.59
N GLU A 410 0.34 -5.65 6.03
CA GLU A 410 0.98 -4.52 6.69
C GLU A 410 0.02 -3.33 6.73
N TYR A 411 -0.11 -2.74 7.91
CA TYR A 411 -0.89 -1.56 8.19
C TYR A 411 0.02 -0.34 8.22
N ALA A 412 -0.22 0.60 7.32
CA ALA A 412 0.42 1.91 7.31
C ALA A 412 -0.56 2.91 6.72
N VAL A 413 -0.67 4.10 7.32
CA VAL A 413 -1.61 5.10 6.80
C VAL A 413 -1.19 5.54 5.39
N GLY A 414 -2.17 5.65 4.50
CA GLY A 414 -1.94 5.94 3.09
C GLY A 414 -1.80 4.69 2.19
N LYS A 415 -1.61 3.49 2.77
CA LYS A 415 -1.62 2.24 2.00
C LYS A 415 -2.95 2.08 1.25
N ARG A 416 -2.86 1.68 -0.03
CA ARG A 416 -3.99 1.43 -0.94
C ARG A 416 -3.84 0.07 -1.60
N TRP A 417 -4.96 -0.61 -1.83
CA TRP A 417 -5.02 -1.83 -2.60
C TRP A 417 -6.43 -2.04 -3.15
N ARG A 418 -6.56 -3.02 -4.05
CA ARG A 418 -7.83 -3.38 -4.67
C ARG A 418 -8.03 -4.88 -4.53
N THR A 419 -9.26 -5.29 -4.25
CA THR A 419 -9.65 -6.70 -4.27
C THR A 419 -10.84 -6.90 -5.19
N GLU A 420 -10.91 -8.08 -5.77
CA GLU A 420 -12.07 -8.56 -6.52
C GLU A 420 -12.33 -10.01 -6.14
N PHE A 421 -13.58 -10.36 -5.89
CA PHE A 421 -13.95 -11.70 -5.45
C PHE A 421 -15.38 -12.04 -5.82
N ARG A 422 -15.66 -13.34 -5.95
CA ARG A 422 -17.00 -13.86 -6.24
C ARG A 422 -17.65 -14.39 -4.98
N ILE A 423 -18.97 -14.24 -4.95
CA ILE A 423 -19.81 -14.81 -3.91
C ILE A 423 -20.64 -15.92 -4.54
N ASN A 424 -20.52 -17.12 -4.00
CA ASN A 424 -21.25 -18.30 -4.44
C ASN A 424 -22.21 -18.74 -3.35
N THR A 425 -23.43 -19.11 -3.73
CA THR A 425 -24.44 -19.67 -2.82
C THR A 425 -24.71 -21.14 -3.16
N PRO A 426 -25.35 -21.89 -2.26
CA PRO A 426 -25.83 -23.23 -2.58
C PRO A 426 -26.83 -23.27 -3.74
N LYS A 427 -27.46 -22.13 -4.09
CA LYS A 427 -28.42 -21.99 -5.19
C LYS A 427 -27.78 -21.52 -6.51
N GLY A 428 -26.47 -21.28 -6.54
CA GLY A 428 -25.73 -20.75 -7.69
C GLY A 428 -24.88 -19.52 -7.36
N ALA A 429 -24.11 -19.04 -8.33
CA ALA A 429 -23.27 -17.85 -8.19
C ALA A 429 -24.13 -16.59 -7.96
N GLU A 430 -23.77 -15.79 -6.95
CA GLU A 430 -24.50 -14.57 -6.56
C GLU A 430 -24.00 -13.34 -7.33
N GLY A 431 -22.68 -13.24 -7.57
CA GLY A 431 -22.09 -12.12 -8.32
C GLY A 431 -20.62 -11.86 -8.01
N THR A 432 -20.10 -10.77 -8.57
CA THR A 432 -18.72 -10.31 -8.38
C THR A 432 -18.73 -9.01 -7.57
N THR A 433 -17.87 -8.94 -6.57
CA THR A 433 -17.60 -7.73 -5.80
C THR A 433 -16.21 -7.22 -6.14
N THR A 434 -16.12 -5.93 -6.47
CA THR A 434 -14.83 -5.25 -6.59
C THR A 434 -14.78 -4.13 -5.56
N MET A 435 -13.70 -4.03 -4.79
CA MET A 435 -13.52 -2.99 -3.77
C MET A 435 -12.14 -2.34 -3.88
N ASP A 436 -12.12 -1.02 -3.78
CA ASP A 436 -10.91 -0.22 -3.56
C ASP A 436 -10.80 0.10 -2.08
N LEU A 437 -9.63 -0.14 -1.49
CA LEU A 437 -9.37 -0.01 -0.06
C LEU A 437 -8.22 0.95 0.19
N ARG A 438 -8.30 1.66 1.33
CA ARG A 438 -7.19 2.47 1.85
C ARG A 438 -7.17 2.48 3.38
N ILE A 439 -5.98 2.55 3.97
CA ILE A 439 -5.84 2.92 5.39
C ILE A 439 -5.87 4.44 5.47
N ALA A 440 -6.96 5.00 5.97
CA ALA A 440 -7.21 6.44 5.96
C ALA A 440 -6.60 7.18 7.16
N ALA A 441 -6.57 6.53 8.33
CA ALA A 441 -6.11 7.12 9.58
C ALA A 441 -5.68 6.05 10.58
N ARG A 442 -4.99 6.50 11.63
CA ARG A 442 -4.85 5.77 12.90
C ARG A 442 -5.42 6.66 13.99
N GLU A 443 -6.38 6.15 14.75
CA GLU A 443 -7.19 6.94 15.67
C GLU A 443 -7.65 6.11 16.88
N SER A 444 -7.93 6.80 17.99
CA SER A 444 -8.49 6.17 19.18
C SER A 444 -9.97 5.86 18.99
N VAL A 445 -10.39 4.63 19.28
CA VAL A 445 -11.75 4.12 19.13
C VAL A 445 -12.17 3.47 20.43
N THR A 446 -13.31 3.89 20.97
CA THR A 446 -13.91 3.29 22.16
C THR A 446 -15.13 2.46 21.77
N VAL A 447 -15.13 1.21 22.22
CA VAL A 447 -16.22 0.23 22.09
C VAL A 447 -16.48 -0.39 23.47
N PRO A 448 -17.53 -1.21 23.67
CA PRO A 448 -17.77 -1.80 24.99
C PRO A 448 -16.60 -2.66 25.52
N ALA A 449 -15.79 -3.26 24.65
CA ALA A 449 -14.57 -3.99 25.04
C ALA A 449 -13.39 -3.10 25.48
N GLY A 450 -13.52 -1.76 25.40
CA GLY A 450 -12.50 -0.79 25.82
C GLY A 450 -12.09 0.19 24.73
N THR A 451 -10.97 0.88 24.96
CA THR A 451 -10.39 1.86 24.04
C THR A 451 -9.16 1.30 23.33
N PHE A 452 -9.11 1.46 22.01
CA PHE A 452 -8.07 0.92 21.14
C PHE A 452 -7.53 2.01 20.23
N ASN A 453 -6.22 2.04 20.04
CA ASN A 453 -5.60 2.82 18.97
C ASN A 453 -5.65 1.98 17.69
N ALA A 454 -6.55 2.32 16.76
CA ALA A 454 -6.89 1.48 15.61
C ALA A 454 -6.62 2.19 14.28
N PHE A 455 -6.19 1.42 13.29
CA PHE A 455 -6.15 1.84 11.90
C PHE A 455 -7.56 1.79 11.31
N ARG A 456 -8.00 2.90 10.71
CA ARG A 456 -9.26 2.98 9.99
C ARG A 456 -9.05 2.65 8.52
N ILE A 457 -9.47 1.46 8.12
CA ILE A 457 -9.59 1.05 6.72
C ILE A 457 -10.91 1.60 6.18
N GLU A 458 -10.85 2.29 5.05
CA GLU A 458 -12.04 2.64 4.26
C GLU A 458 -12.04 1.79 3.00
N ALA A 459 -13.19 1.19 2.69
CA ALA A 459 -13.38 0.46 1.45
C ALA A 459 -14.63 0.95 0.73
N ARG A 460 -14.54 1.07 -0.59
CA ARG A 460 -15.64 1.41 -1.48
C ARG A 460 -15.66 0.41 -2.61
N GLY A 461 -16.81 -0.19 -2.85
CA GLY A 461 -16.94 -1.23 -3.86
C GLY A 461 -18.30 -1.29 -4.49
N VAL A 462 -18.38 -2.05 -5.56
CA VAL A 462 -19.64 -2.33 -6.26
C VAL A 462 -19.81 -3.84 -6.31
N PHE A 463 -20.99 -4.28 -5.89
CA PHE A 463 -21.48 -5.62 -6.14
C PHE A 463 -22.26 -5.61 -7.46
N SER A 464 -21.89 -6.50 -8.37
CA SER A 464 -22.57 -6.73 -9.63
C SER A 464 -23.08 -8.17 -9.68
N ASP A 465 -24.39 -8.33 -9.82
CA ASP A 465 -24.99 -9.61 -10.16
C ASP A 465 -25.29 -9.71 -11.66
N GLN A 466 -25.25 -10.92 -12.20
CA GLN A 466 -25.65 -11.17 -13.59
C GLN A 466 -27.18 -11.28 -13.74
N VAL A 467 -27.92 -11.33 -12.64
CA VAL A 467 -29.35 -11.69 -12.61
C VAL A 467 -30.28 -10.48 -12.54
N HIS A 468 -29.96 -9.44 -11.78
CA HIS A 468 -30.87 -8.30 -11.52
C HIS A 468 -30.44 -7.00 -12.19
N ARG A 469 -29.29 -6.95 -12.90
CA ARG A 469 -28.75 -5.75 -13.58
C ARG A 469 -28.67 -4.52 -12.67
N HIS A 470 -28.54 -4.71 -11.36
CA HIS A 470 -28.49 -3.64 -10.39
C HIS A 470 -27.13 -3.65 -9.71
N ALA A 471 -26.37 -2.57 -9.91
CA ALA A 471 -25.16 -2.31 -9.14
C ALA A 471 -25.56 -1.81 -7.75
N GLU A 472 -25.13 -2.53 -6.71
CA GLU A 472 -25.22 -2.07 -5.32
C GLU A 472 -23.84 -1.58 -4.88
N GLU A 473 -23.77 -0.32 -4.48
CA GLU A 473 -22.55 0.27 -3.94
C GLU A 473 -22.43 -0.10 -2.45
N THR A 474 -21.26 -0.57 -2.05
CA THR A 474 -20.91 -0.88 -0.67
C THR A 474 -19.84 0.09 -0.20
N LEU A 475 -20.12 0.77 0.91
CA LEU A 475 -19.17 1.59 1.65
C LEU A 475 -18.90 0.91 2.99
N MET A 476 -17.63 0.71 3.31
CA MET A 476 -17.22 0.05 4.53
C MET A 476 -16.15 0.88 5.26
N LYS A 477 -16.26 0.95 6.58
CA LYS A 477 -15.18 1.45 7.44
C LYS A 477 -14.86 0.41 8.49
N LYS A 478 -13.62 -0.03 8.57
CA LYS A 478 -13.16 -1.02 9.54
C LYS A 478 -12.10 -0.39 10.44
N TRP A 479 -12.24 -0.56 11.74
CA TRP A 479 -11.24 -0.14 12.72
C TRP A 479 -10.50 -1.37 13.21
N SER A 480 -9.25 -1.53 12.81
CA SER A 480 -8.40 -2.67 13.15
C SER A 480 -7.28 -2.24 14.09
N ALA A 481 -7.09 -2.98 15.18
CA ALA A 481 -5.95 -2.82 16.08
C ALA A 481 -5.06 -4.08 15.98
N PRO A 482 -4.32 -4.26 14.86
CA PRO A 482 -3.59 -5.49 14.56
C PRO A 482 -2.52 -5.83 15.60
N ASP A 483 -1.99 -4.83 16.31
CA ASP A 483 -1.05 -5.01 17.43
C ASP A 483 -1.69 -5.70 18.64
N ARG A 484 -3.02 -5.76 18.72
CA ARG A 484 -3.77 -6.28 19.88
C ARG A 484 -4.78 -7.36 19.54
N LEU A 485 -5.35 -7.34 18.33
CA LEU A 485 -6.48 -8.17 17.94
C LEU A 485 -6.33 -8.67 16.51
N ARG A 486 -6.83 -9.89 16.24
CA ARG A 486 -6.87 -10.48 14.89
C ARG A 486 -8.12 -10.06 14.10
N LEU A 487 -9.18 -9.64 14.80
CA LEU A 487 -10.43 -9.14 14.24
C LEU A 487 -10.63 -7.65 14.53
N PRO A 488 -11.48 -6.94 13.74
CA PRO A 488 -11.68 -5.50 13.94
C PRO A 488 -12.28 -5.17 15.30
N VAL A 489 -11.93 -4.01 15.82
CA VAL A 489 -12.57 -3.40 16.99
C VAL A 489 -13.99 -2.95 16.64
N ALA A 490 -14.19 -2.41 15.43
CA ALA A 490 -15.49 -1.99 14.94
C ALA A 490 -15.58 -2.05 13.40
N LEU A 491 -16.80 -2.12 12.87
CA LEU A 491 -17.09 -2.11 11.44
C LEU A 491 -18.36 -1.32 11.16
N ASP A 492 -18.30 -0.42 10.20
CA ASP A 492 -19.46 0.17 9.54
C ASP A 492 -19.61 -0.41 8.14
N GLU A 493 -20.82 -0.83 7.79
CA GLU A 493 -21.18 -1.27 6.44
C GLU A 493 -22.44 -0.53 6.01
N ILE A 494 -22.36 0.12 4.85
CA ILE A 494 -23.49 0.80 4.21
C ILE A 494 -23.62 0.26 2.80
N ARG A 495 -24.84 -0.12 2.40
CA ARG A 495 -25.15 -0.49 1.03
C ARG A 495 -26.19 0.43 0.43
N GLN A 496 -26.01 0.77 -0.84
CA GLN A 496 -26.86 1.71 -1.56
C GLN A 496 -27.13 1.19 -2.97
N ARG A 497 -28.39 1.25 -3.42
CA ARG A 497 -28.70 0.95 -4.83
C ARG A 497 -28.18 2.06 -5.74
N GLY A 498 -27.58 1.69 -6.88
CA GLY A 498 -27.12 2.66 -7.89
C GLY A 498 -28.27 3.49 -8.50
N GLY A 499 -27.97 4.76 -8.85
CA GLY A 499 -28.89 5.71 -9.48
C GLY A 499 -28.83 7.13 -8.88
N ARG A 500 -29.38 8.15 -9.56
CA ARG A 500 -29.31 9.57 -9.13
C ARG A 500 -29.89 9.87 -7.74
N ASN A 501 -30.68 8.96 -7.16
CA ASN A 501 -31.31 9.08 -5.83
C ASN A 501 -31.02 7.85 -4.94
N GLY A 502 -29.81 7.27 -5.02
CA GLY A 502 -29.46 5.98 -4.42
C GLY A 502 -29.98 5.79 -2.98
N ARG A 503 -30.93 4.86 -2.80
CA ARG A 503 -31.52 4.56 -1.50
C ARG A 503 -30.60 3.63 -0.71
N THR A 504 -30.29 4.00 0.53
CA THR A 504 -29.62 3.11 1.48
C THR A 504 -30.49 1.89 1.75
N THR A 505 -29.96 0.70 1.44
CA THR A 505 -30.61 -0.60 1.64
C THR A 505 -30.12 -1.29 2.90
N LEU A 506 -28.92 -0.94 3.38
CA LEU A 506 -28.33 -1.48 4.60
C LEU A 506 -27.46 -0.43 5.26
N SER A 507 -27.51 -0.33 6.59
CA SER A 507 -26.61 0.47 7.40
C SER A 507 -26.38 -0.23 8.73
N ARG A 508 -25.22 -0.86 8.89
CA ARG A 508 -24.88 -1.67 10.08
C ARG A 508 -23.61 -1.17 10.75
N ARG A 509 -23.62 -1.19 12.08
CA ARG A 509 -22.45 -0.94 12.94
C ARG A 509 -22.21 -2.17 13.81
N TRP A 510 -21.00 -2.71 13.74
CA TRP A 510 -20.50 -3.76 14.61
C TRP A 510 -19.52 -3.16 15.60
N GLU A 511 -19.61 -3.54 16.86
CA GLU A 511 -18.67 -3.11 17.90
C GLU A 511 -18.31 -4.27 18.81
N LEU A 512 -17.01 -4.42 19.05
CA LEU A 512 -16.48 -5.46 19.90
C LEU A 512 -16.95 -5.24 21.35
N VAL A 513 -17.58 -6.27 21.90
CA VAL A 513 -18.10 -6.30 23.28
C VAL A 513 -17.16 -7.05 24.20
N ALA A 514 -16.67 -8.20 23.75
CA ALA A 514 -15.74 -9.03 24.51
C ALA A 514 -14.84 -9.80 23.55
N TYR A 515 -13.64 -10.12 24.02
CA TYR A 515 -12.70 -10.98 23.30
C TYR A 515 -11.87 -11.80 24.30
N HIS A 516 -11.38 -12.94 23.84
CA HIS A 516 -10.41 -13.78 24.52
C HIS A 516 -9.44 -14.34 23.47
N GLU A 517 -8.15 -14.22 23.70
CA GLU A 517 -7.11 -14.79 22.84
C GLU A 517 -6.26 -15.75 23.68
N ALA A 518 -6.15 -17.00 23.22
CA ALA A 518 -5.59 -18.12 23.99
C ALA A 518 -4.06 -18.20 23.96
#